data_AF-A0A6A3Y7W5-F1
#
_entry.id   AF-A0A6A3Y7W5-F1
#
_cell.length_a   1.000
_cell.length_b   1.000
_cell.length_c   1.000
_cell.angle_alpha   90.00
_cell.angle_beta   90.00
_cell.angle_gamma   90.00
#
_symmetry.space_group_name_H-M   'P 1'
#
loop_
_entity.id
_entity.type
_entity.pdbx_description
1 polymer ?
#
loop_
_entity_poly.entity_id
_entity_poly.type
_entity_poly.pdbx_seq_one_letter_code
_entity_poly.pdbx_strand_id
1 'polypeptide(L)'
;MLDYYCSHRGKLQYVIWLHKNCDEECSTQAMDNAATNGHLDVVKWLHENRYEGCTTAAMDGAASNNHRDMVNWLHENCGEGCTTAAMDNAASNWHLDMLKWLSQNRREGCTTAAMDESAKDGNEAVLDWLHRNRSEGCTTAAFDGAASNGHINIVQWLQQNRRDGCTNTAIDGAAANGRLEMIKWLHRNKSFTEGFRKTTMDVAASNGHLAVVKWLHAKRNEGCTTAAMDQAAANGHALVVRWLHENRNEGCTTAAMDGAAGEGFMDAVKWLHKNRSEGCSAAASNGHLNIVRYLHTNLSQRATNEVIAAAAEHGHLPVVLYLHEHRSEVCSAQAILQARKNKHDEVVEFLMQHEDCRQASCVGDNLGKATRGTPYRKR
;
A
#
# COMPACT_ATOMS: atom_id res chain seq x y z
N MET A 1 11.52 12.54 -26.21
CA MET A 1 10.99 13.80 -25.64
C MET A 1 9.66 14.18 -26.28
N LEU A 2 9.51 14.01 -27.60
CA LEU A 2 8.24 14.23 -28.32
C LEU A 2 7.05 13.50 -27.67
N ASP A 3 7.15 12.18 -27.46
CA ASP A 3 6.11 11.35 -26.82
C ASP A 3 5.63 11.95 -25.49
N TYR A 4 6.56 12.40 -24.64
CA TYR A 4 6.23 13.01 -23.34
C TYR A 4 5.40 14.29 -23.48
N TYR A 5 5.73 15.17 -24.44
CA TYR A 5 5.00 16.42 -24.68
C TYR A 5 3.62 16.19 -25.29
N CYS A 6 3.52 15.22 -26.21
CA CYS A 6 2.23 14.75 -26.73
C CYS A 6 1.34 14.23 -25.61
N SER A 7 1.94 13.53 -24.64
CA SER A 7 1.23 12.89 -23.52
C SER A 7 0.75 13.86 -22.44
N HIS A 8 1.58 14.81 -21.99
CA HIS A 8 1.33 15.52 -20.72
C HIS A 8 0.91 16.99 -20.86
N ARG A 9 1.23 17.64 -21.99
CA ARG A 9 0.98 19.09 -22.15
C ARG A 9 -0.10 19.40 -23.19
N GLY A 10 -0.36 18.50 -24.14
CA GLY A 10 -1.37 18.70 -25.19
C GLY A 10 -1.18 19.95 -26.05
N LYS A 11 0.01 20.58 -26.01
CA LYS A 11 0.25 21.84 -26.74
C LYS A 11 0.72 21.50 -28.15
N LEU A 12 -0.23 21.41 -29.08
CA LEU A 12 0.01 21.09 -30.49
C LEU A 12 1.17 21.91 -31.10
N GLN A 13 1.28 23.20 -30.81
CA GLN A 13 2.35 24.05 -31.34
C GLN A 13 3.77 23.58 -30.94
N TYR A 14 3.93 23.06 -29.71
CA TYR A 14 5.21 22.50 -29.28
C TYR A 14 5.50 21.16 -29.93
N VAL A 15 4.46 20.34 -30.13
CA VAL A 15 4.58 19.06 -30.85
C VAL A 15 5.05 19.29 -32.29
N ILE A 16 4.40 20.24 -32.99
CA ILE A 16 4.80 20.65 -34.35
C ILE A 16 6.24 21.17 -34.37
N TRP A 17 6.61 21.99 -33.38
CA TRP A 17 7.96 22.55 -33.30
C TRP A 17 9.01 21.47 -33.09
N LEU A 18 8.80 20.56 -32.14
CA LEU A 18 9.72 19.44 -31.85
C LEU A 18 9.87 18.55 -33.07
N HIS A 19 8.77 18.20 -33.75
CA HIS A 19 8.83 17.40 -34.97
C HIS A 19 9.62 18.05 -36.11
N LYS A 20 9.56 19.38 -36.26
CA LYS A 20 10.26 20.10 -37.34
C LYS A 20 11.73 20.40 -37.03
N ASN A 21 12.09 20.52 -35.76
CA ASN A 21 13.40 21.06 -35.34
C ASN A 21 14.27 20.05 -34.59
N CYS A 22 13.73 18.90 -34.22
CA CYS A 22 14.45 17.86 -33.50
C CYS A 22 14.32 16.52 -34.24
N ASP A 23 15.45 15.83 -34.43
CA ASP A 23 15.49 14.49 -35.02
C ASP A 23 15.19 13.45 -33.93
N GLU A 24 13.96 13.50 -33.40
CA GLU A 24 13.52 12.63 -32.32
C GLU A 24 12.62 11.50 -32.83
N GLU A 25 12.88 10.29 -32.34
CA GLU A 25 12.02 9.13 -32.55
C GLU A 25 10.66 9.35 -31.87
N CYS A 26 9.58 9.13 -32.62
CA CYS A 26 8.20 9.10 -32.12
C CYS A 26 7.77 7.63 -32.05
N SER A 27 7.07 7.23 -31.00
CA SER A 27 6.46 5.91 -30.94
C SER A 27 4.93 6.00 -30.98
N THR A 28 4.27 4.84 -31.05
CA THR A 28 2.80 4.75 -30.89
C THR A 28 2.33 5.33 -29.55
N GLN A 29 3.20 5.39 -28.53
CA GLN A 29 2.88 5.98 -27.23
C GLN A 29 2.53 7.46 -27.32
N ALA A 30 3.05 8.19 -28.32
CA ALA A 30 2.71 9.60 -28.52
C ALA A 30 1.20 9.77 -28.77
N MET A 31 0.63 8.96 -29.67
CA MET A 31 -0.78 9.04 -30.02
C MET A 31 -1.66 8.38 -28.96
N ASP A 32 -1.24 7.24 -28.40
CA ASP A 32 -1.96 6.53 -27.34
C ASP A 32 -2.13 7.38 -26.07
N ASN A 33 -1.05 8.02 -25.62
CA ASN A 33 -1.11 8.87 -24.44
C ASN A 33 -1.80 10.21 -24.72
N ALA A 34 -1.65 10.79 -25.91
CA ALA A 34 -2.39 11.99 -26.29
C ALA A 34 -3.91 11.71 -26.32
N ALA A 35 -4.31 10.53 -26.82
CA ALA A 35 -5.69 10.07 -26.79
C ALA A 35 -6.20 9.85 -25.35
N THR A 36 -5.39 9.18 -24.52
CA THR A 36 -5.69 8.93 -23.11
C THR A 36 -5.93 10.22 -22.32
N ASN A 37 -5.20 11.29 -22.63
CA ASN A 37 -5.32 12.60 -21.98
C ASN A 37 -6.26 13.59 -22.73
N GLY A 38 -6.96 13.13 -23.77
CA GLY A 38 -7.99 13.92 -24.45
C GLY A 38 -7.47 15.02 -25.39
N HIS A 39 -6.21 14.96 -25.81
CA HIS A 39 -5.58 15.94 -26.69
C HIS A 39 -5.91 15.69 -28.17
N LEU A 40 -7.18 15.91 -28.56
CA LEU A 40 -7.72 15.57 -29.89
C LEU A 40 -7.02 16.28 -31.04
N ASP A 41 -6.61 17.53 -30.85
CA ASP A 41 -5.85 18.30 -31.82
C ASP A 41 -4.47 17.71 -32.09
N VAL A 42 -3.79 17.26 -31.03
CA VAL A 42 -2.52 16.53 -31.12
C VAL A 42 -2.70 15.18 -31.82
N VAL A 43 -3.75 14.43 -31.47
CA VAL A 43 -4.04 13.11 -32.08
C VAL A 43 -4.31 13.24 -33.58
N LYS A 44 -5.15 14.19 -33.99
CA LYS A 44 -5.41 14.46 -35.42
C LYS A 44 -4.12 14.81 -36.17
N TRP A 45 -3.31 15.69 -35.58
CA TRP A 45 -2.05 16.09 -36.19
C TRP A 45 -1.07 14.92 -36.31
N LEU A 46 -0.92 14.10 -35.26
CA LEU A 46 -0.07 12.91 -35.29
C LEU A 46 -0.54 11.95 -36.39
N HIS A 47 -1.84 11.68 -36.48
CA HIS A 47 -2.39 10.79 -37.51
C HIS A 47 -2.13 11.28 -38.95
N GLU A 48 -2.18 12.59 -39.20
CA GLU A 48 -1.95 13.16 -40.53
C GLU A 48 -0.46 13.26 -40.91
N ASN A 49 0.44 13.37 -39.92
CA ASN A 49 1.84 13.73 -40.14
C ASN A 49 2.84 12.62 -39.74
N ARG A 50 2.38 11.53 -39.13
CA ARG A 50 3.19 10.42 -38.64
C ARG A 50 2.63 9.09 -39.12
N TYR A 51 3.49 8.08 -39.23
CA TYR A 51 3.13 6.76 -39.74
C TYR A 51 3.06 5.68 -38.65
N GLU A 52 3.49 5.98 -37.43
CA GLU A 52 3.44 5.03 -36.31
C GLU A 52 2.00 4.67 -35.92
N GLY A 53 1.08 5.64 -35.99
CA GLY A 53 -0.32 5.45 -35.64
C GLY A 53 -0.57 5.26 -34.14
N CYS A 54 -1.74 4.71 -33.81
CA CYS A 54 -2.15 4.36 -32.46
C CYS A 54 -2.28 2.85 -32.29
N THR A 55 -2.38 2.40 -31.05
CA THR A 55 -2.80 1.04 -30.69
C THR A 55 -4.20 1.06 -30.08
N THR A 56 -4.70 -0.11 -29.66
CA THR A 56 -5.95 -0.19 -28.89
C THR A 56 -5.91 0.61 -27.59
N ALA A 57 -4.70 0.90 -27.06
CA ALA A 57 -4.51 1.70 -25.86
C ALA A 57 -5.04 3.14 -26.01
N ALA A 58 -5.03 3.72 -27.21
CA ALA A 58 -5.62 5.02 -27.47
C ALA A 58 -7.11 5.06 -27.14
N MET A 59 -7.88 4.10 -27.67
CA MET A 59 -9.32 4.04 -27.45
C MET A 59 -9.65 3.57 -26.04
N ASP A 60 -8.90 2.61 -25.49
CA ASP A 60 -9.06 2.15 -24.10
C ASP A 60 -8.86 3.29 -23.10
N GLY A 61 -7.78 4.08 -23.26
CA GLY A 61 -7.48 5.23 -22.41
C GLY A 61 -8.48 6.38 -22.59
N ALA A 62 -8.86 6.69 -23.83
CA ALA A 62 -9.86 7.72 -24.12
C ALA A 62 -11.24 7.36 -23.54
N ALA A 63 -11.64 6.08 -23.61
CA ALA A 63 -12.86 5.58 -22.97
C ALA A 63 -12.79 5.64 -21.45
N SER A 64 -11.65 5.22 -20.87
CA SER A 64 -11.39 5.25 -19.42
C SER A 64 -11.55 6.64 -18.83
N ASN A 65 -11.13 7.69 -19.54
CA ASN A 65 -11.22 9.09 -19.11
C ASN A 65 -12.42 9.87 -19.69
N ASN A 66 -13.40 9.15 -20.26
CA ASN A 66 -14.62 9.73 -20.84
C ASN A 66 -14.41 10.79 -21.94
N HIS A 67 -13.35 10.67 -22.73
CA HIS A 67 -13.09 11.57 -23.85
C HIS A 67 -13.94 11.18 -25.07
N ARG A 68 -15.24 11.51 -25.03
CA ARG A 68 -16.19 11.07 -26.06
C ARG A 68 -15.84 11.51 -27.48
N ASP A 69 -15.45 12.77 -27.67
CA ASP A 69 -15.07 13.26 -29.00
C ASP A 69 -13.84 12.54 -29.54
N MET A 70 -12.89 12.20 -28.65
CA MET A 70 -11.72 11.39 -28.98
C MET A 70 -12.13 9.97 -29.39
N VAL A 71 -13.00 9.31 -28.61
CA VAL A 71 -13.46 7.95 -28.89
C VAL A 71 -14.22 7.89 -30.22
N ASN A 72 -15.10 8.85 -30.50
CA ASN A 72 -15.78 8.94 -31.79
C ASN A 72 -14.76 9.10 -32.94
N TRP A 73 -13.78 10.00 -32.77
CA TRP A 73 -12.78 10.24 -33.79
C TRP A 73 -11.91 9.00 -34.04
N LEU A 74 -11.41 8.35 -32.99
CA LEU A 74 -10.64 7.11 -33.11
C LEU A 74 -11.46 6.00 -33.77
N HIS A 75 -12.76 5.91 -33.49
CA HIS A 75 -13.64 4.91 -34.11
C HIS A 75 -13.86 5.11 -35.61
N GLU A 76 -13.94 6.37 -36.04
CA GLU A 76 -14.15 6.71 -37.45
C GLU A 76 -12.86 6.68 -38.29
N ASN A 77 -11.71 6.93 -37.66
CA ASN A 77 -10.44 7.18 -38.37
C ASN A 77 -9.37 6.11 -38.13
N CYS A 78 -9.53 5.25 -37.11
CA CYS A 78 -8.54 4.24 -36.72
C CYS A 78 -9.14 2.82 -36.79
N GLY A 79 -8.37 1.87 -37.35
CA GLY A 79 -8.82 0.49 -37.59
C GLY A 79 -8.53 -0.48 -36.43
N GLU A 80 -7.72 -0.05 -35.47
CA GLU A 80 -7.19 -0.86 -34.37
C GLU A 80 -8.28 -1.23 -33.36
N GLY A 81 -9.24 -0.32 -33.11
CA GLY A 81 -10.34 -0.55 -32.19
C GLY A 81 -9.99 -0.37 -30.71
N CYS A 82 -10.64 -1.14 -29.85
CA CYS A 82 -10.40 -1.16 -28.41
C CYS A 82 -10.27 -2.60 -27.90
N THR A 83 -9.98 -2.77 -26.62
CA THR A 83 -10.09 -4.06 -25.93
C THR A 83 -11.30 -4.05 -24.99
N THR A 84 -11.49 -5.12 -24.21
CA THR A 84 -12.47 -5.12 -23.12
C THR A 84 -12.16 -4.07 -22.06
N ALA A 85 -10.90 -3.60 -21.98
CA ALA A 85 -10.48 -2.58 -21.03
C ALA A 85 -11.23 -1.25 -21.23
N ALA A 86 -11.62 -0.89 -22.46
CA ALA A 86 -12.44 0.30 -22.70
C ALA A 86 -13.76 0.26 -21.92
N MET A 87 -14.51 -0.85 -21.97
CA MET A 87 -15.78 -0.97 -21.26
C MET A 87 -15.58 -1.23 -19.77
N ASP A 88 -14.60 -2.05 -19.38
CA ASP A 88 -14.29 -2.34 -17.97
C ASP A 88 -13.89 -1.07 -17.21
N ASN A 89 -12.99 -0.26 -17.78
CA ASN A 89 -12.55 0.98 -17.17
C ASN A 89 -13.62 2.08 -17.22
N ALA A 90 -14.39 2.18 -18.30
CA ALA A 90 -15.54 3.08 -18.34
C ALA A 90 -16.58 2.73 -17.28
N ALA A 91 -16.75 1.45 -16.94
CA ALA A 91 -17.62 1.00 -15.86
C ALA A 91 -17.08 1.43 -14.49
N SER A 92 -15.80 1.12 -14.21
CA SER A 92 -15.14 1.49 -12.94
C SER A 92 -15.09 3.00 -12.71
N ASN A 93 -14.89 3.80 -13.76
CA ASN A 93 -14.89 5.27 -13.68
C ASN A 93 -16.28 5.91 -13.84
N TRP A 94 -17.35 5.11 -13.80
CA TRP A 94 -18.75 5.57 -13.74
C TRP A 94 -19.27 6.26 -15.01
N HIS A 95 -18.66 5.97 -16.15
CA HIS A 95 -18.97 6.59 -17.44
C HIS A 95 -20.08 5.84 -18.19
N LEU A 96 -21.31 5.90 -17.67
CA LEU A 96 -22.45 5.15 -18.21
C LEU A 96 -22.74 5.43 -19.70
N ASP A 97 -22.64 6.69 -20.14
CA ASP A 97 -22.93 7.06 -21.54
C ASP A 97 -21.81 6.66 -22.51
N MET A 98 -20.57 6.61 -22.03
CA MET A 98 -19.46 6.00 -22.77
C MET A 98 -19.68 4.51 -22.91
N LEU A 99 -20.06 3.85 -21.82
CA LEU A 99 -20.30 2.41 -21.77
C LEU A 99 -21.46 1.98 -22.68
N LYS A 100 -22.57 2.74 -22.70
CA LYS A 100 -23.68 2.54 -23.65
C LYS A 100 -23.21 2.67 -25.10
N TRP A 101 -22.38 3.65 -25.38
CA TRP A 101 -21.88 3.87 -26.75
C TRP A 101 -20.93 2.77 -27.19
N LEU A 102 -19.99 2.37 -26.33
CA LEU A 102 -19.10 1.24 -26.62
C LEU A 102 -19.92 -0.01 -26.88
N SER A 103 -20.94 -0.30 -26.06
CA SER A 103 -21.81 -1.45 -26.28
C SER A 103 -22.63 -1.40 -27.58
N GLN A 104 -22.91 -0.21 -28.13
CA GLN A 104 -23.69 -0.04 -29.36
C GLN A 104 -22.80 -0.07 -30.62
N ASN A 105 -21.56 0.39 -30.52
CA ASN A 105 -20.68 0.64 -31.67
C ASN A 105 -19.48 -0.32 -31.74
N ARG A 106 -19.18 -1.04 -30.66
CA ARG A 106 -18.07 -1.99 -30.54
C ARG A 106 -18.57 -3.40 -30.23
N ARG A 107 -17.78 -4.42 -30.59
CA ARG A 107 -18.12 -5.85 -30.43
C ARG A 107 -17.30 -6.57 -29.37
N GLU A 108 -16.27 -5.90 -28.85
CA GLU A 108 -15.30 -6.43 -27.90
C GLU A 108 -15.95 -6.78 -26.55
N GLY A 109 -16.92 -5.98 -26.11
CA GLY A 109 -17.65 -6.22 -24.86
C GLY A 109 -16.87 -5.84 -23.61
N CYS A 110 -17.28 -6.40 -22.48
CA CYS A 110 -16.63 -6.22 -21.18
C CYS A 110 -16.31 -7.58 -20.56
N THR A 111 -15.64 -7.58 -19.41
CA THR A 111 -15.45 -8.77 -18.59
C THR A 111 -16.31 -8.70 -17.33
N THR A 112 -16.17 -9.67 -16.42
CA THR A 112 -16.80 -9.59 -15.09
C THR A 112 -16.28 -8.42 -14.26
N ALA A 113 -15.10 -7.89 -14.60
CA ALA A 113 -14.49 -6.73 -13.93
C ALA A 113 -15.39 -5.50 -13.99
N ALA A 114 -16.12 -5.28 -15.10
CA ALA A 114 -17.04 -4.15 -15.22
C ALA A 114 -18.09 -4.14 -14.11
N MET A 115 -18.75 -5.27 -13.83
CA MET A 115 -19.74 -5.35 -12.76
C MET A 115 -19.09 -5.44 -11.37
N ASP A 116 -17.97 -6.16 -11.24
CA ASP A 116 -17.27 -6.31 -9.96
C ASP A 116 -16.78 -4.96 -9.43
N GLU A 117 -16.12 -4.15 -10.26
CA GLU A 117 -15.65 -2.82 -9.89
C GLU A 117 -16.81 -1.82 -9.73
N SER A 118 -17.85 -1.88 -10.58
CA SER A 118 -19.04 -1.03 -10.40
C SER A 118 -19.73 -1.27 -9.05
N ALA A 119 -19.80 -2.53 -8.61
CA ALA A 119 -20.36 -2.88 -7.31
C ALA A 119 -19.46 -2.42 -6.16
N LYS A 120 -18.15 -2.62 -6.29
CA LYS A 120 -17.14 -2.19 -5.32
C LYS A 120 -17.13 -0.67 -5.13
N ASP A 121 -17.29 0.10 -6.20
CA ASP A 121 -17.25 1.56 -6.16
C ASP A 121 -18.59 2.21 -5.81
N GLY A 122 -19.68 1.44 -5.73
CA GLY A 122 -20.98 1.99 -5.33
C GLY A 122 -21.84 2.51 -6.47
N ASN A 123 -21.51 2.20 -7.73
CA ASN A 123 -22.25 2.70 -8.88
C ASN A 123 -23.44 1.80 -9.26
N GLU A 124 -24.59 2.10 -8.66
CA GLU A 124 -25.84 1.40 -8.97
C GLU A 124 -26.25 1.53 -10.45
N ALA A 125 -26.08 2.70 -11.07
CA ALA A 125 -26.59 2.96 -12.41
C ALA A 125 -25.85 2.14 -13.47
N VAL A 126 -24.52 2.06 -13.35
CA VAL A 126 -23.69 1.23 -14.23
C VAL A 126 -23.93 -0.25 -13.94
N LEU A 127 -23.98 -0.64 -12.66
CA LEU A 127 -24.23 -2.03 -12.27
C LEU A 127 -25.57 -2.56 -12.81
N ASP A 128 -26.64 -1.78 -12.64
CA ASP A 128 -27.99 -2.11 -13.10
C ASP A 128 -28.08 -2.13 -14.63
N TRP A 129 -27.41 -1.21 -15.31
CA TRP A 129 -27.32 -1.23 -16.76
C TRP A 129 -26.58 -2.47 -17.28
N LEU A 130 -25.41 -2.79 -16.70
CA LEU A 130 -24.62 -3.96 -17.08
C LEU A 130 -25.43 -5.24 -16.86
N HIS A 131 -26.09 -5.37 -15.71
CA HIS A 131 -26.90 -6.55 -15.42
C HIS A 131 -28.04 -6.79 -16.42
N ARG A 132 -28.68 -5.72 -16.90
CA ARG A 132 -29.81 -5.83 -17.83
C ARG A 132 -29.40 -6.00 -19.29
N ASN A 133 -28.21 -5.53 -19.67
CA ASN A 133 -27.81 -5.43 -21.07
C ASN A 133 -26.63 -6.35 -21.44
N ARG A 134 -25.97 -6.97 -20.46
CA ARG A 134 -24.79 -7.81 -20.64
C ARG A 134 -24.97 -9.17 -19.98
N SER A 135 -24.28 -10.19 -20.50
CA SER A 135 -24.41 -11.59 -20.06
C SER A 135 -23.20 -12.08 -19.26
N GLU A 136 -22.11 -11.31 -19.24
CA GLU A 136 -20.84 -11.64 -18.57
C GLU A 136 -21.02 -11.79 -17.06
N GLY A 137 -21.84 -10.93 -16.46
CA GLY A 137 -22.17 -10.99 -15.06
C GLY A 137 -21.05 -10.49 -14.14
N CYS A 138 -21.04 -10.99 -12.91
CA CYS A 138 -20.14 -10.59 -11.84
C CYS A 138 -19.70 -11.83 -11.05
N THR A 139 -18.62 -11.72 -10.31
CA THR A 139 -18.09 -12.76 -9.42
C THR A 139 -18.45 -12.46 -7.96
N THR A 140 -17.93 -13.26 -7.02
CA THR A 140 -18.03 -12.95 -5.58
C THR A 140 -17.31 -11.64 -5.22
N ALA A 141 -16.39 -11.15 -6.07
CA ALA A 141 -15.68 -9.89 -5.87
C ALA A 141 -16.63 -8.68 -5.86
N ALA A 142 -17.71 -8.69 -6.65
CA ALA A 142 -18.73 -7.64 -6.59
C ALA A 142 -19.32 -7.49 -5.18
N PHE A 143 -19.69 -8.61 -4.56
CA PHE A 143 -20.29 -8.61 -3.22
C PHE A 143 -19.25 -8.25 -2.16
N ASP A 144 -18.09 -8.90 -2.20
CA ASP A 144 -17.02 -8.66 -1.23
C ASP A 144 -16.51 -7.21 -1.29
N GLY A 145 -16.36 -6.65 -2.49
CA GLY A 145 -16.00 -5.25 -2.72
C GLY A 145 -17.07 -4.27 -2.24
N ALA A 146 -18.33 -4.48 -2.62
CA ALA A 146 -19.46 -3.65 -2.17
C ALA A 146 -19.59 -3.65 -0.64
N ALA A 147 -19.43 -4.83 -0.01
CA ALA A 147 -19.42 -4.96 1.44
C ALA A 147 -18.25 -4.22 2.08
N SER A 148 -17.04 -4.41 1.55
CA SER A 148 -15.82 -3.76 2.04
C SER A 148 -15.89 -2.23 1.96
N ASN A 149 -16.59 -1.69 0.97
CA ASN A 149 -16.80 -0.24 0.83
C ASN A 149 -18.10 0.27 1.48
N GLY A 150 -18.93 -0.61 2.03
CA GLY A 150 -20.11 -0.22 2.80
C GLY A 150 -21.34 0.11 1.95
N HIS A 151 -21.39 -0.32 0.69
CA HIS A 151 -22.51 -0.12 -0.22
C HIS A 151 -23.65 -1.11 0.07
N ILE A 152 -24.40 -0.87 1.16
CA ILE A 152 -25.50 -1.75 1.64
C ILE A 152 -26.57 -1.96 0.56
N ASN A 153 -26.91 -0.90 -0.16
CA ASN A 153 -27.83 -0.90 -1.29
C ASN A 153 -27.41 -1.88 -2.39
N ILE A 154 -26.13 -1.85 -2.79
CA ILE A 154 -25.59 -2.78 -3.80
C ILE A 154 -25.54 -4.20 -3.26
N VAL A 155 -25.13 -4.39 -2.01
CA VAL A 155 -25.13 -5.70 -1.35
C VAL A 155 -26.55 -6.31 -1.32
N GLN A 156 -27.57 -5.51 -1.01
CA GLN A 156 -28.98 -5.92 -1.07
C GLN A 156 -29.41 -6.27 -2.50
N TRP A 157 -29.03 -5.44 -3.46
CA TRP A 157 -29.32 -5.68 -4.87
C TRP A 157 -28.68 -6.99 -5.38
N LEU A 158 -27.41 -7.23 -5.02
CA LEU A 158 -26.69 -8.46 -5.36
C LEU A 158 -27.37 -9.68 -4.72
N GLN A 159 -27.77 -9.59 -3.45
CA GLN A 159 -28.48 -10.67 -2.77
C GLN A 159 -29.83 -11.03 -3.42
N GLN A 160 -30.52 -10.06 -4.03
CA GLN A 160 -31.80 -10.29 -4.72
C GLN A 160 -31.63 -10.88 -6.11
N ASN A 161 -30.57 -10.48 -6.82
CA ASN A 161 -30.37 -10.82 -8.23
C ASN A 161 -29.36 -11.97 -8.45
N ARG A 162 -28.62 -12.39 -7.42
CA ARG A 162 -27.60 -13.45 -7.48
C ARG A 162 -27.82 -14.52 -6.43
N ARG A 163 -27.46 -15.75 -6.79
CA ARG A 163 -27.45 -16.89 -5.87
C ARG A 163 -26.10 -17.07 -5.18
N ASP A 164 -25.05 -16.50 -5.76
CA ASP A 164 -23.70 -16.56 -5.23
C ASP A 164 -23.62 -15.62 -4.02
N GLY A 165 -23.36 -16.19 -2.85
CA GLY A 165 -23.21 -15.45 -1.59
C GLY A 165 -21.87 -14.71 -1.52
N CYS A 166 -21.62 -14.08 -0.37
CA CYS A 166 -20.33 -13.48 -0.08
C CYS A 166 -19.35 -14.49 0.51
N THR A 167 -18.06 -14.13 0.51
CA THR A 167 -17.06 -14.85 1.28
C THR A 167 -16.84 -14.16 2.63
N ASN A 168 -15.99 -14.73 3.50
CA ASN A 168 -15.62 -14.05 4.75
C ASN A 168 -14.86 -12.74 4.49
N THR A 169 -14.29 -12.57 3.29
CA THR A 169 -13.58 -11.38 2.84
C THR A 169 -14.48 -10.14 2.84
N ALA A 170 -15.79 -10.30 2.61
CA ALA A 170 -16.77 -9.22 2.75
C ALA A 170 -16.81 -8.64 4.17
N ILE A 171 -16.86 -9.51 5.18
CA ILE A 171 -16.96 -9.12 6.60
C ILE A 171 -15.64 -8.52 7.07
N ASP A 172 -14.52 -9.20 6.77
CA ASP A 172 -13.20 -8.74 7.19
C ASP A 172 -12.82 -7.43 6.47
N GLY A 173 -13.14 -7.27 5.19
CA GLY A 173 -12.95 -6.02 4.46
C GLY A 173 -13.83 -4.88 4.96
N ALA A 174 -15.10 -5.15 5.30
CA ALA A 174 -15.98 -4.15 5.92
C ALA A 174 -15.43 -3.70 7.29
N ALA A 175 -14.86 -4.63 8.06
CA ALA A 175 -14.23 -4.33 9.35
C ALA A 175 -12.92 -3.55 9.18
N ALA A 176 -12.08 -3.95 8.24
CA ALA A 176 -10.80 -3.32 7.90
C ALA A 176 -10.96 -1.89 7.37
N ASN A 177 -12.08 -1.57 6.70
CA ASN A 177 -12.42 -0.23 6.22
C ASN A 177 -13.37 0.55 7.14
N GLY A 178 -13.66 0.03 8.34
CA GLY A 178 -14.42 0.74 9.36
C GLY A 178 -15.90 0.92 9.04
N ARG A 179 -16.47 0.09 8.16
CA ARG A 179 -17.86 0.16 7.71
C ARG A 179 -18.82 -0.37 8.77
N LEU A 180 -18.97 0.36 9.89
CA LEU A 180 -19.76 -0.07 11.05
C LEU A 180 -21.22 -0.41 10.70
N GLU A 181 -21.88 0.39 9.86
CA GLU A 181 -23.28 0.12 9.48
C GLU A 181 -23.39 -1.13 8.60
N MET A 182 -22.41 -1.41 7.75
CA MET A 182 -22.34 -2.67 7.00
C MET A 182 -22.14 -3.86 7.95
N ILE A 183 -21.24 -3.75 8.93
CA ILE A 183 -21.03 -4.80 9.93
C ILE A 183 -22.32 -5.10 10.73
N LYS A 184 -23.04 -4.05 11.15
CA LYS A 184 -24.35 -4.19 11.80
C LYS A 184 -25.36 -4.88 10.89
N TRP A 185 -25.38 -4.52 9.61
CA TRP A 185 -26.26 -5.10 8.61
C TRP A 185 -25.94 -6.59 8.38
N LEU A 186 -24.67 -6.94 8.17
CA LEU A 186 -24.20 -8.32 7.99
C LEU A 186 -24.53 -9.18 9.20
N HIS A 187 -24.40 -8.66 10.41
CA HIS A 187 -24.76 -9.38 11.64
C HIS A 187 -26.27 -9.63 11.79
N ARG A 188 -27.14 -8.71 11.33
CA ARG A 188 -28.60 -8.92 11.35
C ARG A 188 -29.05 -9.96 10.35
N ASN A 189 -28.28 -10.15 9.28
CA ASN A 189 -28.61 -11.07 8.20
C ASN A 189 -28.08 -12.48 8.52
N LYS A 190 -29.00 -13.39 8.90
CA LYS A 190 -28.68 -14.74 9.38
C LYS A 190 -27.81 -15.57 8.42
N SER A 191 -27.83 -15.27 7.13
CA SER A 191 -27.00 -15.97 6.15
C SER A 191 -25.50 -15.70 6.31
N PHE A 192 -25.12 -14.63 7.03
CA PHE A 192 -23.73 -14.19 7.16
C PHE A 192 -23.22 -14.22 8.61
N THR A 193 -24.03 -14.68 9.57
CA THR A 193 -23.69 -14.65 11.00
C THR A 193 -22.51 -15.54 11.36
N GLU A 194 -22.36 -16.67 10.66
CA GLU A 194 -21.27 -17.64 10.82
C GLU A 194 -19.95 -17.21 10.16
N GLY A 195 -19.95 -16.11 9.38
CA GLY A 195 -18.77 -15.65 8.66
C GLY A 195 -17.78 -14.82 9.51
N PHE A 196 -18.21 -14.35 10.68
CA PHE A 196 -17.38 -13.54 11.58
C PHE A 196 -16.34 -14.41 12.30
N ARG A 197 -15.12 -13.89 12.40
CA ARG A 197 -13.97 -14.60 12.97
C ARG A 197 -13.20 -13.67 13.90
N LYS A 198 -12.21 -14.22 14.61
CA LYS A 198 -11.25 -13.42 15.38
C LYS A 198 -10.54 -12.39 14.49
N THR A 199 -10.24 -12.79 13.25
CA THR A 199 -9.63 -11.94 12.22
C THR A 199 -10.43 -10.67 11.98
N THR A 200 -11.77 -10.70 12.11
CA THR A 200 -12.62 -9.54 11.90
C THR A 200 -12.35 -8.42 12.91
N MET A 201 -12.13 -8.76 14.19
CA MET A 201 -11.74 -7.76 15.19
C MET A 201 -10.27 -7.36 15.04
N ASP A 202 -9.40 -8.31 14.68
CA ASP A 202 -7.98 -8.06 14.44
C ASP A 202 -7.76 -7.01 13.33
N VAL A 203 -8.42 -7.16 12.18
CA VAL A 203 -8.28 -6.22 11.05
C VAL A 203 -8.93 -4.87 11.32
N ALA A 204 -10.06 -4.82 12.07
CA ALA A 204 -10.64 -3.57 12.52
C ALA A 204 -9.70 -2.82 13.48
N ALA A 205 -9.03 -3.54 14.37
CA ALA A 205 -8.07 -2.97 15.30
C ALA A 205 -6.80 -2.48 14.60
N SER A 206 -6.27 -3.31 13.70
CA SER A 206 -5.10 -3.01 12.86
C SER A 206 -5.25 -1.73 12.05
N ASN A 207 -6.47 -1.41 11.59
CA ASN A 207 -6.78 -0.19 10.83
C ASN A 207 -7.40 0.94 11.68
N GLY A 208 -7.39 0.81 13.01
CA GLY A 208 -7.74 1.92 13.92
C GLY A 208 -9.24 2.16 14.07
N HIS A 209 -10.09 1.25 13.61
CA HIS A 209 -11.55 1.40 13.62
C HIS A 209 -12.16 1.04 14.98
N LEU A 210 -11.88 1.87 16.00
CA LEU A 210 -12.33 1.66 17.38
C LEU A 210 -13.85 1.45 17.51
N ALA A 211 -14.66 2.12 16.70
CA ALA A 211 -16.12 1.96 16.74
C ALA A 211 -16.56 0.55 16.33
N VAL A 212 -15.89 -0.04 15.33
CA VAL A 212 -16.12 -1.43 14.91
C VAL A 212 -15.64 -2.39 15.99
N VAL A 213 -14.45 -2.18 16.54
CA VAL A 213 -13.89 -3.01 17.63
C VAL A 213 -14.83 -3.04 18.85
N LYS A 214 -15.27 -1.87 19.34
CA LYS A 214 -16.23 -1.75 20.45
C LYS A 214 -17.53 -2.48 20.17
N TRP A 215 -18.05 -2.34 18.95
CA TRP A 215 -19.29 -2.98 18.56
C TRP A 215 -19.17 -4.50 18.48
N LEU A 216 -18.09 -5.00 17.84
CA LEU A 216 -17.81 -6.44 17.74
C LEU A 216 -17.66 -7.07 19.13
N HIS A 217 -16.95 -6.41 20.04
CA HIS A 217 -16.84 -6.85 21.44
C HIS A 217 -18.19 -6.91 22.16
N ALA A 218 -19.04 -5.89 21.98
CA ALA A 218 -20.31 -5.80 22.71
C ALA A 218 -21.38 -6.77 22.18
N LYS A 219 -21.26 -7.20 20.92
CA LYS A 219 -22.30 -7.99 20.24
C LYS A 219 -21.87 -9.39 19.86
N ARG A 220 -20.59 -9.72 19.96
CA ARG A 220 -20.07 -11.02 19.56
C ARG A 220 -19.04 -11.58 20.53
N ASN A 221 -18.82 -12.90 20.42
CA ASN A 221 -18.04 -13.69 21.37
C ASN A 221 -16.78 -14.33 20.75
N GLU A 222 -16.50 -14.17 19.46
CA GLU A 222 -15.29 -14.74 18.85
C GLU A 222 -14.02 -14.16 19.47
N GLY A 223 -14.07 -12.90 19.88
CA GLY A 223 -12.94 -12.17 20.45
C GLY A 223 -11.94 -11.72 19.38
N CYS A 224 -10.70 -11.51 19.80
CA CYS A 224 -9.58 -11.18 18.90
C CYS A 224 -8.40 -12.12 19.17
N THR A 225 -7.28 -11.87 18.51
CA THR A 225 -5.98 -12.45 18.84
C THR A 225 -5.03 -11.36 19.36
N THR A 226 -3.80 -11.71 19.72
CA THR A 226 -2.76 -10.72 20.04
C THR A 226 -2.47 -9.79 18.86
N ALA A 227 -2.74 -10.23 17.63
CA ALA A 227 -2.56 -9.43 16.42
C ALA A 227 -3.36 -8.13 16.45
N ALA A 228 -4.54 -8.10 17.09
CA ALA A 228 -5.33 -6.87 17.22
C ALA A 228 -4.54 -5.75 17.91
N MET A 229 -3.90 -6.04 19.05
CA MET A 229 -3.15 -5.04 19.81
C MET A 229 -1.76 -4.82 19.23
N ASP A 230 -1.11 -5.87 18.73
CA ASP A 230 0.21 -5.81 18.07
C ASP A 230 0.16 -4.88 16.85
N GLN A 231 -0.79 -5.11 15.94
CA GLN A 231 -0.90 -4.33 14.71
C GLN A 231 -1.50 -2.94 14.96
N ALA A 232 -2.44 -2.79 15.92
CA ALA A 232 -2.93 -1.46 16.32
C ALA A 232 -1.79 -0.60 16.87
N ALA A 233 -0.84 -1.18 17.62
CA ALA A 233 0.33 -0.46 18.10
C ALA A 233 1.32 -0.14 16.96
N ALA A 234 1.60 -1.14 16.11
CA ALA A 234 2.48 -0.97 14.96
C ALA A 234 1.97 0.07 13.95
N ASN A 235 0.66 0.27 13.83
CA ASN A 235 0.04 1.29 12.96
C ASN A 235 -0.35 2.60 13.70
N GLY A 236 0.09 2.77 14.95
CA GLY A 236 -0.07 4.02 15.69
C GLY A 236 -1.47 4.29 16.25
N HIS A 237 -2.34 3.29 16.31
CA HIS A 237 -3.72 3.39 16.80
C HIS A 237 -3.80 3.28 18.33
N ALA A 238 -3.16 4.22 19.05
CA ALA A 238 -3.05 4.20 20.51
C ALA A 238 -4.40 4.12 21.25
N LEU A 239 -5.48 4.71 20.71
CA LEU A 239 -6.82 4.61 21.30
C LEU A 239 -7.39 3.19 21.23
N VAL A 240 -7.10 2.45 20.16
CA VAL A 240 -7.49 1.05 20.01
C VAL A 240 -6.68 0.18 20.98
N VAL A 241 -5.36 0.40 21.06
CA VAL A 241 -4.47 -0.31 22.00
C VAL A 241 -4.96 -0.16 23.44
N ARG A 242 -5.21 1.08 23.88
CA ARG A 242 -5.75 1.40 25.22
C ARG A 242 -7.04 0.66 25.48
N TRP A 243 -7.99 0.78 24.55
CA TRP A 243 -9.30 0.19 24.73
C TRP A 243 -9.23 -1.35 24.76
N LEU A 244 -8.45 -1.96 23.88
CA LEU A 244 -8.23 -3.41 23.88
C LEU A 244 -7.63 -3.86 25.21
N HIS A 245 -6.62 -3.18 25.73
CA HIS A 245 -6.03 -3.56 27.03
C HIS A 245 -7.01 -3.46 28.20
N GLU A 246 -7.84 -2.42 28.23
CA GLU A 246 -8.81 -2.22 29.31
C GLU A 246 -9.98 -3.21 29.26
N ASN A 247 -10.31 -3.77 28.08
CA ASN A 247 -11.55 -4.52 27.86
C ASN A 247 -11.32 -5.97 27.42
N ARG A 248 -10.09 -6.37 27.07
CA ARG A 248 -9.71 -7.68 26.52
C ARG A 248 -8.50 -8.25 27.24
N ASN A 249 -8.41 -9.59 27.25
CA ASN A 249 -7.42 -10.34 28.04
C ASN A 249 -6.38 -11.03 27.17
N GLU A 250 -6.55 -11.00 25.85
CA GLU A 250 -5.63 -11.56 24.85
C GLU A 250 -4.23 -10.92 24.95
N GLY A 251 -4.18 -9.63 25.32
CA GLY A 251 -2.93 -8.89 25.48
C GLY A 251 -2.23 -8.59 24.16
N CYS A 252 -0.93 -8.37 24.23
CA CYS A 252 -0.05 -8.16 23.10
C CYS A 252 1.25 -8.92 23.29
N THR A 253 2.05 -9.00 22.23
CA THR A 253 3.40 -9.58 22.26
C THR A 253 4.45 -8.46 22.23
N THR A 254 5.74 -8.82 22.20
CA THR A 254 6.83 -7.86 21.97
C THR A 254 6.68 -7.12 20.64
N ALA A 255 5.97 -7.70 19.67
CA ALA A 255 5.71 -7.07 18.37
C ALA A 255 4.94 -5.75 18.47
N ALA A 256 4.07 -5.58 19.47
CA ALA A 256 3.38 -4.30 19.69
C ALA A 256 4.37 -3.16 19.98
N MET A 257 5.29 -3.41 20.90
CA MET A 257 6.29 -2.42 21.31
C MET A 257 7.32 -2.22 20.20
N ASP A 258 7.82 -3.30 19.59
CA ASP A 258 8.79 -3.24 18.52
C ASP A 258 8.25 -2.55 17.27
N GLY A 259 7.01 -2.87 16.86
CA GLY A 259 6.34 -2.22 15.74
C GLY A 259 6.09 -0.73 16.02
N ALA A 260 5.52 -0.39 17.18
CA ALA A 260 5.31 1.01 17.56
C ALA A 260 6.63 1.81 17.62
N ALA A 261 7.70 1.19 18.09
CA ALA A 261 9.02 1.81 18.14
C ALA A 261 9.68 1.91 16.76
N GLY A 262 9.51 0.91 15.89
CA GLY A 262 10.05 0.86 14.53
C GLY A 262 9.39 1.86 13.58
N GLU A 263 8.10 2.13 13.76
CA GLU A 263 7.33 3.11 12.96
C GLU A 263 7.31 4.52 13.58
N GLY A 264 7.91 4.70 14.75
CA GLY A 264 8.03 6.03 15.38
C GLY A 264 6.80 6.48 16.19
N PHE A 265 5.88 5.58 16.53
CA PHE A 265 4.63 5.89 17.25
C PHE A 265 4.83 6.07 18.76
N MET A 266 5.34 7.25 19.12
CA MET A 266 5.68 7.64 20.49
C MET A 266 4.55 7.43 21.51
N ASP A 267 3.30 7.75 21.17
CA ASP A 267 2.16 7.62 22.11
C ASP A 267 1.83 6.16 22.42
N ALA A 268 1.95 5.28 21.43
CA ALA A 268 1.80 3.84 21.61
C ALA A 268 2.96 3.29 22.46
N VAL A 269 4.20 3.69 22.18
CA VAL A 269 5.39 3.27 22.96
C VAL A 269 5.29 3.71 24.43
N LYS A 270 5.01 4.99 24.69
CA LYS A 270 4.84 5.52 26.06
C LYS A 270 3.77 4.75 26.82
N TRP A 271 2.65 4.48 26.15
CA TRP A 271 1.53 3.81 26.78
C TRP A 271 1.80 2.33 27.02
N LEU A 272 2.32 1.59 26.03
CA LEU A 272 2.67 0.18 26.16
C LEU A 272 3.69 -0.02 27.27
N HIS A 273 4.69 0.85 27.35
CA HIS A 273 5.72 0.73 28.37
C HIS A 273 5.17 0.95 29.78
N LYS A 274 4.29 1.95 29.96
CA LYS A 274 3.70 2.24 31.27
C LYS A 274 2.81 1.10 31.78
N ASN A 275 2.11 0.42 30.89
CA ASN A 275 1.06 -0.53 31.26
C ASN A 275 1.46 -1.98 31.06
N ARG A 276 2.61 -2.25 30.43
CA ARG A 276 3.05 -3.60 30.12
C ARG A 276 4.56 -3.80 30.22
N SER A 277 4.97 -5.05 30.40
CA SER A 277 6.35 -5.44 30.72
C SER A 277 7.18 -5.84 29.50
N GLU A 278 6.60 -5.86 28.30
CA GLU A 278 7.31 -6.19 27.07
C GLU A 278 8.29 -5.04 26.71
N GLY A 279 9.57 -5.38 26.56
CA GLY A 279 10.62 -4.42 26.17
C GLY A 279 10.67 -4.16 24.66
N CYS A 280 11.47 -3.17 24.24
CA CYS A 280 11.71 -2.83 22.84
C CYS A 280 13.12 -3.23 22.40
N SER A 281 13.24 -3.75 21.18
CA SER A 281 14.47 -4.09 20.47
C SER A 281 14.66 -3.29 19.16
N ALA A 282 13.57 -2.75 18.58
CA ALA A 282 13.58 -2.20 17.22
C ALA A 282 13.82 -0.67 17.08
N ALA A 283 13.80 0.11 18.17
CA ALA A 283 13.85 1.58 18.11
C ALA A 283 15.15 2.16 17.49
N ALA A 284 16.30 1.55 17.84
CA ALA A 284 17.61 2.02 17.42
C ALA A 284 17.93 1.67 15.96
N SER A 285 17.52 0.49 15.51
CA SER A 285 17.68 0.03 14.12
C SER A 285 16.92 0.88 13.10
N ASN A 286 15.86 1.58 13.53
CA ASN A 286 15.01 2.40 12.67
C ASN A 286 15.23 3.92 12.85
N GLY A 287 16.19 4.32 13.67
CA GLY A 287 16.65 5.72 13.72
C GLY A 287 15.77 6.68 14.52
N HIS A 288 14.81 6.18 15.30
CA HIS A 288 13.87 7.01 16.05
C HIS A 288 14.50 7.58 17.33
N LEU A 289 15.34 8.62 17.19
CA LEU A 289 16.09 9.24 18.29
C LEU A 289 15.21 9.64 19.47
N ASN A 290 14.03 10.21 19.25
CA ASN A 290 13.15 10.61 20.34
C ASN A 290 12.69 9.42 21.20
N ILE A 291 12.44 8.27 20.55
CA ILE A 291 12.06 7.03 21.23
C ILE A 291 13.28 6.48 21.97
N VAL A 292 14.45 6.40 21.33
CA VAL A 292 15.71 5.98 21.98
C VAL A 292 16.03 6.84 23.20
N ARG A 293 15.88 8.17 23.10
CA ARG A 293 16.04 9.10 24.23
C ARG A 293 15.06 8.80 25.35
N TYR A 294 13.77 8.65 25.02
CA TYR A 294 12.73 8.36 25.99
C TYR A 294 13.01 7.04 26.73
N LEU A 295 13.36 5.98 25.99
CA LEU A 295 13.68 4.66 26.52
C LEU A 295 14.92 4.70 27.42
N HIS A 296 15.98 5.37 26.99
CA HIS A 296 17.21 5.49 27.76
C HIS A 296 17.01 6.29 29.06
N THR A 297 16.37 7.46 28.96
CA THR A 297 16.24 8.41 30.09
C THR A 297 15.20 8.00 31.12
N ASN A 298 14.06 7.45 30.68
CA ASN A 298 12.95 7.16 31.59
C ASN A 298 12.97 5.71 32.08
N LEU A 299 13.64 4.80 31.37
CA LEU A 299 13.51 3.36 31.61
C LEU A 299 14.82 2.69 32.04
N SER A 300 15.88 3.48 32.24
CA SER A 300 17.23 2.99 32.56
C SER A 300 17.73 1.90 31.59
N GLN A 301 17.23 1.90 30.35
CA GLN A 301 17.67 0.92 29.36
C GLN A 301 19.11 1.24 28.97
N ARG A 302 19.99 0.25 29.15
CA ARG A 302 21.43 0.41 28.92
C ARG A 302 21.70 0.62 27.43
N ALA A 303 22.52 1.61 27.11
CA ALA A 303 23.09 1.78 25.77
C ALA A 303 24.22 0.76 25.59
N THR A 304 23.84 -0.48 25.24
CA THR A 304 24.79 -1.57 24.99
C THR A 304 25.40 -1.46 23.60
N ASN A 305 26.53 -2.15 23.40
CA ASN A 305 27.18 -2.21 22.09
C ASN A 305 26.28 -2.77 20.98
N GLU A 306 25.34 -3.67 21.30
CA GLU A 306 24.40 -4.25 20.32
C GLU A 306 23.44 -3.19 19.77
N VAL A 307 22.88 -2.34 20.63
CA VAL A 307 21.95 -1.27 20.23
C VAL A 307 22.67 -0.19 19.42
N ILE A 308 23.92 0.12 19.78
CA ILE A 308 24.78 1.02 18.99
C ILE A 308 25.12 0.41 17.63
N ALA A 309 25.44 -0.90 17.59
CA ALA A 309 25.74 -1.60 16.34
C ALA A 309 24.54 -1.66 15.41
N ALA A 310 23.33 -1.87 15.93
CA ALA A 310 22.10 -1.87 15.15
C ALA A 310 21.80 -0.49 14.51
N ALA A 311 21.98 0.60 15.26
CA ALA A 311 21.86 1.96 14.72
C ALA A 311 22.95 2.28 13.69
N ALA A 312 24.17 1.77 13.91
CA ALA A 312 25.30 1.95 13.00
C ALA A 312 25.15 1.14 11.70
N GLU A 313 24.57 -0.06 11.78
CA GLU A 313 24.26 -0.92 10.63
C GLU A 313 23.31 -0.22 9.64
N HIS A 314 22.40 0.62 10.12
CA HIS A 314 21.42 1.34 9.30
C HIS A 314 21.76 2.82 9.07
N GLY A 315 22.94 3.26 9.51
CA GLY A 315 23.44 4.60 9.22
C GLY A 315 22.79 5.74 10.02
N HIS A 316 22.16 5.43 11.15
CA HIS A 316 21.45 6.43 11.96
C HIS A 316 22.41 7.23 12.86
N LEU A 317 23.22 8.11 12.26
CA LEU A 317 24.21 8.93 12.96
C LEU A 317 23.66 9.63 14.22
N PRO A 318 22.50 10.33 14.20
CA PRO A 318 21.98 11.00 15.41
C PRO A 318 21.71 10.04 16.58
N VAL A 319 21.29 8.80 16.28
CA VAL A 319 21.07 7.76 17.29
C VAL A 319 22.40 7.22 17.80
N VAL A 320 23.36 6.98 16.90
CA VAL A 320 24.73 6.55 17.27
C VAL A 320 25.42 7.58 18.15
N LEU A 321 25.33 8.88 17.81
CA LEU A 321 25.87 9.99 18.62
C LEU A 321 25.34 9.91 20.06
N TYR A 322 24.01 9.89 20.19
CA TYR A 322 23.36 9.89 21.48
C TYR A 322 23.67 8.64 22.32
N LEU A 323 23.60 7.45 21.73
CA LEU A 323 23.88 6.20 22.42
C LEU A 323 25.36 6.06 22.79
N HIS A 324 26.27 6.56 21.95
CA HIS A 324 27.71 6.51 22.22
C HIS A 324 28.10 7.42 23.39
N GLU A 325 27.47 8.59 23.52
CA GLU A 325 27.66 9.51 24.65
C GLU A 325 27.18 8.90 25.98
N HIS A 326 26.14 8.07 25.94
CA HIS A 326 25.53 7.47 27.12
C HIS A 326 25.84 5.96 27.30
N ARG A 327 26.90 5.48 26.64
CA ARG A 327 27.25 4.05 26.58
C ARG A 327 27.52 3.46 27.97
N SER A 328 27.02 2.25 28.21
CA SER A 328 27.31 1.50 29.44
C SER A 328 28.53 0.60 29.34
N GLU A 329 29.11 0.46 28.15
CA GLU A 329 30.17 -0.48 27.82
C GLU A 329 31.27 0.21 27.02
N VAL A 330 32.48 -0.34 27.07
CA VAL A 330 33.58 0.08 26.18
C VAL A 330 33.20 -0.25 24.73
N CYS A 331 33.59 0.62 23.81
CA CYS A 331 33.26 0.49 22.40
C CYS A 331 33.66 -0.87 21.82
N SER A 332 32.76 -1.51 21.07
CA SER A 332 33.03 -2.74 20.34
C SER A 332 33.32 -2.50 18.85
N ALA A 333 34.10 -3.38 18.22
CA ALA A 333 34.38 -3.32 16.79
C ALA A 333 33.13 -3.52 15.92
N GLN A 334 32.08 -4.13 16.46
CA GLN A 334 30.90 -4.56 15.71
C GLN A 334 30.17 -3.39 15.03
N ALA A 335 30.00 -2.27 15.72
CA ALA A 335 29.33 -1.08 15.16
C ALA A 335 30.10 -0.51 13.97
N ILE A 336 31.43 -0.46 14.04
CA ILE A 336 32.29 0.00 12.94
C ILE A 336 32.25 -0.97 11.76
N LEU A 337 32.31 -2.27 12.03
CA LEU A 337 32.27 -3.31 11.00
C LEU A 337 30.94 -3.30 10.23
N GLN A 338 29.80 -3.16 10.92
CA GLN A 338 28.49 -3.08 10.28
C GLN A 338 28.31 -1.78 9.48
N ALA A 339 28.72 -0.63 10.04
CA ALA A 339 28.67 0.64 9.33
C ALA A 339 29.55 0.63 8.06
N ARG A 340 30.76 0.04 8.12
CA ARG A 340 31.63 -0.15 6.95
C ARG A 340 31.01 -1.08 5.91
N LYS A 341 30.45 -2.21 6.34
CA LYS A 341 29.80 -3.20 5.46
C LYS A 341 28.67 -2.55 4.65
N ASN A 342 27.91 -1.65 5.28
CA ASN A 342 26.77 -0.97 4.67
C ASN A 342 27.09 0.44 4.14
N LYS A 343 28.38 0.85 4.12
CA LYS A 343 28.88 2.11 3.55
C LYS A 343 28.32 3.38 4.22
N HIS A 344 28.16 3.35 5.53
CA HIS A 344 27.75 4.50 6.33
C HIS A 344 28.98 5.29 6.82
N ASP A 345 29.64 5.99 5.90
CA ASP A 345 30.94 6.64 6.14
C ASP A 345 30.89 7.67 7.27
N GLU A 346 29.82 8.46 7.38
CA GLU A 346 29.66 9.45 8.46
C GLU A 346 29.63 8.80 9.85
N VAL A 347 29.00 7.63 9.98
CA VAL A 347 28.97 6.85 11.23
C VAL A 347 30.35 6.27 11.54
N VAL A 348 31.04 5.74 10.53
CA VAL A 348 32.41 5.23 10.67
C VAL A 348 33.36 6.34 11.10
N GLU A 349 33.28 7.51 10.46
CA GLU A 349 34.13 8.66 10.74
C GLU A 349 33.92 9.14 12.19
N PHE A 350 32.68 9.26 12.64
CA PHE A 350 32.36 9.58 14.04
C PHE A 350 32.93 8.56 15.02
N LEU A 351 32.69 7.26 14.82
CA LEU A 351 33.18 6.21 15.73
C LEU A 351 34.72 6.16 15.74
N MET A 352 35.36 6.41 14.60
CA MET A 352 36.83 6.43 14.49
C MET A 352 37.47 7.67 15.13
N GLN A 353 36.73 8.71 15.51
CA GLN A 353 37.26 9.84 16.30
C GLN A 353 37.60 9.43 17.74
N HIS A 354 37.03 8.35 18.26
CA HIS A 354 37.18 7.89 19.64
C HIS A 354 38.27 6.81 19.76
N GLU A 355 39.19 6.97 20.71
CA GLU A 355 40.38 6.11 20.83
C GLU A 355 40.05 4.66 21.20
N ASP A 356 39.09 4.46 22.12
CA ASP A 356 38.59 3.15 22.54
C ASP A 356 37.94 2.39 21.37
N CYS A 357 37.15 3.08 20.55
CA CYS A 357 36.58 2.52 19.33
C CYS A 357 37.65 2.13 18.29
N ARG A 358 38.71 2.94 18.12
CA ARG A 358 39.83 2.61 17.23
C ARG A 358 40.57 1.35 17.70
N GLN A 359 40.87 1.26 18.99
CA GLN A 359 41.55 0.10 19.58
C GLN A 359 40.72 -1.18 19.40
N ALA A 360 39.40 -1.11 19.62
CA ALA A 360 38.50 -2.24 19.41
C ALA A 360 38.47 -2.70 17.94
N SER A 361 38.40 -1.77 16.97
CA SER A 361 38.45 -2.09 15.53
C SER A 361 39.73 -2.83 15.13
N CYS A 362 40.90 -2.41 15.63
CA CYS A 362 42.18 -3.03 15.33
C CYS A 362 42.28 -4.48 15.81
N VAL A 363 41.64 -4.81 16.95
CA VAL A 363 41.59 -6.17 17.48
C VAL A 363 40.64 -7.06 16.66
N GLY A 364 39.51 -6.52 16.20
CA GLY A 364 38.55 -7.23 15.35
C GLY A 364 39.10 -7.60 13.96
N ASP A 365 39.88 -6.70 13.35
CA ASP A 365 40.52 -6.93 12.04
C ASP A 365 41.58 -8.04 12.07
N ASN A 366 42.22 -8.27 13.23
CA ASN A 366 43.21 -9.35 13.42
C ASN A 366 42.55 -10.74 13.55
N LEU A 367 41.35 -10.84 14.12
CA LEU A 367 40.57 -12.07 14.19
C LEU A 367 39.94 -12.46 12.83
N GLY A 368 39.50 -11.49 12.03
CA GLY A 368 38.96 -11.72 10.68
C GLY A 368 39.99 -12.22 9.66
N LYS A 369 41.28 -11.95 9.89
CA LYS A 369 42.39 -12.46 9.06
C LYS A 369 42.87 -13.85 9.49
N ALA A 370 42.69 -14.24 10.76
CA ALA A 370 43.11 -15.54 11.27
C ALA A 370 42.22 -16.71 10.80
N THR A 371 40.98 -16.45 10.38
CA THR A 371 40.05 -17.49 9.87
C THR A 371 40.16 -17.75 8.36
N ARG A 372 40.97 -16.98 7.64
CA ARG A 372 41.27 -17.21 6.21
C ARG A 372 42.72 -17.64 6.02
N GLY A 373 43.06 -18.87 6.41
CA GLY A 373 44.36 -19.42 6.04
C GLY A 373 44.75 -20.72 6.71
N THR A 374 44.27 -21.86 6.19
CA THR A 374 45.12 -23.00 5.86
C THR A 374 44.39 -23.88 4.82
N PRO A 375 44.91 -24.06 3.59
CA PRO A 375 44.46 -25.12 2.73
C PRO A 375 45.06 -26.44 3.23
N TYR A 376 44.21 -27.35 3.66
CA TYR A 376 44.57 -28.72 4.01
C TYR A 376 45.24 -29.40 2.78
N ARG A 377 46.55 -29.61 2.82
CA ARG A 377 47.26 -30.50 1.89
C ARG A 377 46.99 -31.94 2.32
N LYS A 378 46.22 -32.68 1.51
CA LYS A 378 46.10 -34.13 1.60
C LYS A 378 47.46 -34.78 1.31
N ARG A 379 47.90 -35.67 2.20
CA ARG A 379 48.72 -36.83 1.87
C ARG A 379 47.94 -38.07 2.24
#